data_AF-A0A926R2U6-F1
#
_entry.id   AF-A0A926R2U6-F1
#
_cell.length_a   1.000
_cell.length_b   1.000
_cell.length_c   1.000
_cell.angle_alpha   90.00
_cell.angle_beta   90.00
_cell.angle_gamma   90.00
#
_symmetry.space_group_name_H-M   'P 1'
#
loop_
_entity.id
_entity.type
_entity.pdbx_description
1 polymer ?
#
loop_
_entity_poly.entity_id
_entity_poly.type
_entity_poly.pdbx_seq_one_letter_code
_entity_poly.pdbx_strand_id
1 'polypeptide(L)'
;MILVPAVAAAALVGEAVTVPEAAKAASCTAKWEVTWKKVAVRKPAANQLVARPDSRVVRYLYRGDVVTSCYAAVARTESGPAYTKCGRGGNLWQIVRGGQVPQTCLKRV
;
A
#
# COMPACT_ATOMS: atom_id res chain seq x y z
N MET A 1 49.07 4.70 -41.98
CA MET A 1 48.43 6.02 -41.80
C MET A 1 47.61 5.97 -40.52
N ILE A 2 47.98 6.84 -39.58
CA ILE A 2 47.43 6.97 -38.22
C ILE A 2 46.24 7.92 -38.29
N LEU A 3 45.15 7.61 -37.57
CA LEU A 3 44.41 8.63 -36.82
C LEU A 3 43.61 7.96 -35.69
N VAL A 4 44.04 8.18 -34.45
CA VAL A 4 43.32 7.88 -33.21
C VAL A 4 42.69 9.20 -32.75
N PRO A 5 41.37 9.33 -32.55
CA PRO A 5 40.84 10.49 -31.88
C PRO A 5 40.86 10.24 -30.37
N ALA A 6 41.67 11.05 -29.68
CA ALA A 6 41.65 11.20 -28.24
C ALA A 6 40.32 11.86 -27.82
N VAL A 7 39.53 11.19 -26.97
CA VAL A 7 38.33 11.78 -26.36
C VAL A 7 38.71 12.24 -24.96
N ALA A 8 38.51 13.55 -24.72
CA ALA A 8 38.84 14.24 -23.49
C ALA A 8 38.05 13.69 -22.28
N ALA A 9 38.76 13.43 -21.19
CA ALA A 9 38.18 13.06 -19.91
C ALA A 9 37.53 14.31 -19.26
N ALA A 10 36.21 14.33 -19.17
CA ALA A 10 35.49 15.30 -18.37
C ALA A 10 35.64 14.96 -16.88
N ALA A 11 36.27 15.84 -16.12
CA ALA A 11 36.37 15.74 -14.67
C ALA A 11 34.99 15.94 -14.03
N LEU A 12 34.46 14.90 -13.40
CA LEU A 12 33.26 14.99 -12.56
C LEU A 12 33.66 15.61 -11.21
N VAL A 13 33.27 16.87 -11.00
CA VAL A 13 33.28 17.48 -9.68
C VAL A 13 32.18 16.78 -8.87
N GLY A 14 32.58 15.94 -7.93
CA GLY A 14 31.66 15.28 -7.01
C GLY A 14 31.12 16.29 -6.01
N GLU A 15 29.93 16.83 -6.27
CA GLU A 15 29.15 17.49 -5.22
C GLU A 15 28.78 16.42 -4.19
N ALA A 16 29.36 16.52 -3.00
CA ALA A 16 28.99 15.72 -1.86
C ALA A 16 27.56 16.11 -1.44
N VAL A 17 26.58 15.37 -1.95
CA VAL A 17 25.18 15.48 -1.53
C VAL A 17 25.11 14.98 -0.09
N THR A 18 24.94 15.91 0.85
CA THR A 18 24.58 15.60 2.24
C THR A 18 23.19 14.96 2.21
N VAL A 19 23.12 13.64 2.34
CA VAL A 19 21.86 12.92 2.43
C VAL A 19 21.24 13.27 3.79
N PRO A 20 20.04 13.89 3.84
CA PRO A 20 19.40 14.17 5.10
C PRO A 20 19.16 12.86 5.86
N GLU A 21 19.59 12.83 7.11
CA GLU A 21 19.38 11.71 8.01
C GLU A 21 17.89 11.37 8.06
N ALA A 22 17.54 10.13 7.71
CA ALA A 22 16.16 9.68 7.62
C ALA A 22 15.51 9.82 9.01
N ALA A 23 14.60 10.78 9.15
CA ALA A 23 13.79 10.94 10.35
C ALA A 23 13.14 9.60 10.71
N LYS A 24 13.31 9.14 11.95
CA LYS A 24 12.65 7.94 12.44
C LYS A 24 11.15 8.09 12.25
N ALA A 25 10.58 7.31 11.33
CA ALA A 25 9.14 7.27 11.12
C ALA A 25 8.46 6.88 12.44
N ALA A 26 7.49 7.69 12.87
CA ALA A 26 6.69 7.37 14.04
C ALA A 26 6.04 5.99 13.87
N SER A 27 6.04 5.17 14.93
CA SER A 27 5.43 3.86 14.88
C SER A 27 3.92 3.99 14.69
N CYS A 28 3.37 3.24 13.73
CA CYS A 28 1.94 3.23 13.48
C CYS A 28 1.17 2.63 14.66
N THR A 29 0.32 3.42 15.31
CA THR A 29 -0.50 2.99 16.46
C THR A 29 -1.99 2.90 16.15
N ALA A 30 -2.42 3.30 14.95
CA ALA A 30 -3.83 3.29 14.58
C ALA A 30 -4.38 1.86 14.49
N LYS A 31 -5.41 1.59 15.30
CA LYS A 31 -6.07 0.28 15.39
C LYS A 31 -7.42 0.31 14.68
N TRP A 32 -7.76 -0.84 14.10
CA TRP A 32 -8.99 -1.06 13.37
C TRP A 32 -9.59 -2.40 13.78
N GLU A 33 -10.81 -2.37 14.26
CA GLU A 33 -11.58 -3.56 14.63
C GLU A 33 -12.45 -4.02 13.46
N VAL A 34 -12.52 -5.33 13.25
CA VAL A 34 -13.36 -5.96 12.24
C VAL A 34 -14.81 -6.01 12.70
N THR A 35 -15.70 -5.40 11.91
CA THR A 35 -17.13 -5.30 12.25
C THR A 35 -17.96 -6.43 11.66
N TRP A 36 -17.45 -7.10 10.63
CA TRP A 36 -18.18 -8.15 9.91
C TRP A 36 -17.81 -9.57 10.36
N LYS A 37 -18.70 -10.54 10.13
CA LYS A 37 -18.52 -11.94 10.57
C LYS A 37 -17.19 -12.55 10.10
N LYS A 38 -16.83 -12.29 8.84
CA LYS A 38 -15.62 -12.80 8.19
C LYS A 38 -15.19 -11.86 7.08
N VAL A 39 -13.90 -11.50 7.05
CA VAL A 39 -13.32 -10.57 6.09
C VAL A 39 -12.04 -11.16 5.51
N ALA A 40 -11.88 -11.08 4.19
CA ALA A 40 -10.67 -11.55 3.54
C ALA A 40 -9.59 -10.46 3.55
N VAL A 41 -8.39 -10.79 4.00
CA VAL A 41 -7.18 -10.02 3.70
C VAL A 41 -6.72 -10.43 2.31
N ARG A 42 -6.68 -9.47 1.39
CA ARG A 42 -6.37 -9.72 -0.01
C ARG A 42 -5.03 -9.12 -0.40
N LYS A 43 -4.21 -9.88 -1.13
CA LYS A 43 -2.95 -9.39 -1.67
C LYS A 43 -3.19 -8.82 -3.07
N PRO A 44 -2.82 -7.56 -3.35
CA PRO A 44 -2.83 -7.03 -4.71
C PRO A 44 -2.01 -7.90 -5.67
N ALA A 45 -2.36 -7.90 -6.96
CA ALA A 45 -1.53 -8.52 -7.99
C ALA A 45 -0.16 -7.81 -8.09
N ALA A 46 0.84 -8.47 -8.68
CA ALA A 46 2.21 -7.94 -8.73
C ALA A 46 2.32 -6.55 -9.39
N ASN A 47 1.42 -6.25 -10.33
CA ASN A 47 1.34 -4.98 -11.06
C ASN A 47 0.22 -4.05 -10.54
N GLN A 48 -0.31 -4.30 -9.34
CA GLN A 48 -1.41 -3.50 -8.77
C GLN A 48 -1.06 -3.00 -7.37
N LEU A 49 -1.36 -1.73 -7.11
CA LEU A 49 -1.17 -1.13 -5.79
C LEU A 49 -2.35 -1.39 -4.84
N VAL A 50 -3.54 -1.65 -5.40
CA VAL A 50 -4.78 -1.84 -4.63
C VAL A 50 -5.35 -3.22 -4.90
N ALA A 51 -5.80 -3.90 -3.85
CA ALA A 51 -6.48 -5.18 -3.99
C ALA A 51 -7.87 -5.00 -4.63
N ARG A 52 -8.28 -6.01 -5.38
CA ARG A 52 -9.61 -6.13 -5.99
C ARG A 52 -10.46 -7.15 -5.22
N PRO A 53 -11.80 -7.14 -5.39
CA PRO A 53 -12.68 -8.13 -4.76
C PRO A 53 -12.33 -9.60 -5.07
N ASP A 54 -11.66 -9.87 -6.19
CA ASP A 54 -11.21 -11.19 -6.67
C ASP A 54 -9.73 -11.48 -6.39
N SER A 55 -8.96 -10.50 -5.89
CA SER A 55 -7.55 -10.69 -5.55
C SER A 55 -7.33 -11.83 -4.55
N ARG A 56 -6.19 -12.51 -4.67
CA ARG A 56 -5.82 -13.66 -3.83
C ARG A 56 -6.03 -13.38 -2.34
N VAL A 57 -6.76 -14.27 -1.66
CA VAL A 57 -6.90 -14.25 -0.20
C VAL A 57 -5.64 -14.82 0.44
N VAL A 58 -5.07 -14.10 1.41
CA VAL A 58 -3.89 -14.58 2.16
C VAL A 58 -4.23 -15.04 3.57
N ARG A 59 -5.28 -14.47 4.17
CA ARG A 59 -5.86 -14.92 5.45
C ARG A 59 -7.26 -14.34 5.63
N TYR A 60 -7.98 -14.84 6.62
CA TYR A 60 -9.24 -14.28 7.06
C TYR A 60 -9.09 -13.58 8.40
N LEU A 61 -9.89 -12.54 8.58
CA LEU A 61 -10.18 -11.91 9.86
C LEU A 61 -11.64 -12.19 10.22
N TYR A 62 -11.93 -12.20 11.50
CA TYR A 62 -13.26 -12.42 12.06
C TYR A 62 -13.69 -11.21 12.90
N ARG A 63 -14.99 -11.12 13.18
CA ARG A 63 -15.54 -10.02 13.98
C ARG A 63 -14.82 -9.91 15.32
N GLY A 64 -14.43 -8.69 15.69
CA GLY A 64 -13.69 -8.39 16.92
C GLY A 64 -12.16 -8.47 16.75
N ASP A 65 -11.65 -9.02 15.64
CA ASP A 65 -10.21 -8.98 15.37
C ASP A 65 -9.76 -7.53 15.22
N VAL A 66 -8.61 -7.21 15.81
CA VAL A 66 -7.98 -5.89 15.70
C VAL A 66 -6.74 -5.98 14.83
N VAL A 67 -6.64 -5.06 13.86
CA VAL A 67 -5.48 -4.89 13.00
C VAL A 67 -4.91 -3.48 13.13
N THR A 68 -3.59 -3.39 13.03
CA THR A 68 -2.89 -2.10 12.97
C THR A 68 -2.76 -1.67 11.51
N SER A 69 -3.17 -0.44 11.20
CA SER A 69 -3.03 0.17 9.87
C SER A 69 -3.06 1.69 9.96
N CYS A 70 -2.06 2.35 9.38
CA CYS A 70 -2.00 3.81 9.26
C CYS A 70 -2.14 4.30 7.82
N TYR A 71 -2.21 3.36 6.88
CA TYR A 71 -2.24 3.68 5.45
C TYR A 71 -3.43 3.00 4.81
N ALA A 72 -4.09 3.73 3.92
CA ALA A 72 -5.14 3.20 3.08
C ALA A 72 -4.76 3.39 1.61
N ALA A 73 -5.04 2.38 0.81
CA ALA A 73 -4.98 2.45 -0.63
C ALA A 73 -6.35 2.90 -1.17
N VAL A 74 -6.35 3.83 -2.12
CA VAL A 74 -7.56 4.36 -2.75
C VAL A 74 -7.74 3.71 -4.12
N ALA A 75 -8.75 2.86 -4.24
CA ALA A 75 -9.18 2.32 -5.53
C ALA A 75 -9.91 3.40 -6.34
N ARG A 76 -9.66 3.46 -7.65
CA ARG A 76 -10.35 4.36 -8.58
C ARG A 76 -11.36 3.59 -9.42
N THR A 77 -12.51 4.21 -9.69
CA THR A 77 -13.56 3.71 -10.61
C THR A 77 -14.23 4.90 -11.28
N GLU A 78 -14.81 4.68 -12.46
CA GLU A 78 -15.52 5.70 -13.24
C GLU A 78 -17.02 5.80 -12.90
N SER A 79 -17.62 4.77 -12.29
CA SER A 79 -19.10 4.62 -12.25
C SER A 79 -19.68 4.14 -10.91
N GLY A 80 -18.91 4.14 -9.81
CA GLY A 80 -19.42 3.70 -8.50
C GLY A 80 -18.35 3.28 -7.49
N PRO A 81 -18.72 2.58 -6.40
CA PRO A 81 -17.75 2.09 -5.43
C PRO A 81 -16.86 1.00 -6.06
N ALA A 82 -15.56 1.04 -5.80
CA ALA A 82 -14.60 0.04 -6.26
C ALA A 82 -14.85 -1.34 -5.65
N TYR A 83 -15.58 -1.36 -4.55
CA TYR A 83 -15.87 -2.56 -3.80
C TYR A 83 -17.17 -2.42 -3.01
N THR A 84 -17.94 -3.50 -2.96
CA THR A 84 -19.18 -3.60 -2.17
C THR A 84 -19.18 -4.88 -1.33
N LYS A 85 -18.76 -4.78 -0.06
CA LYS A 85 -18.99 -5.81 0.97
C LYS A 85 -19.14 -5.17 2.35
N CYS A 86 -19.54 -6.00 3.31
CA CYS A 86 -19.80 -5.60 4.69
C CYS A 86 -20.94 -4.58 4.77
N GLY A 87 -21.94 -4.76 3.90
CA GLY A 87 -23.15 -3.93 3.82
C GLY A 87 -22.94 -2.54 3.23
N ARG A 88 -21.73 -2.19 2.74
CA ARG A 88 -21.41 -0.84 2.25
C ARG A 88 -20.53 -0.89 1.00
N GLY A 89 -20.69 0.12 0.15
CA GLY A 89 -19.78 0.41 -0.97
C GLY A 89 -18.64 1.32 -0.52
N GLY A 90 -17.45 1.16 -1.09
CA GLY A 90 -16.33 2.05 -0.82
C GLY A 90 -15.13 1.86 -1.75
N ASN A 91 -14.18 2.79 -1.63
CA ASN A 91 -12.96 2.85 -2.44
C ASN A 91 -11.68 2.62 -1.62
N LEU A 92 -11.79 2.63 -0.30
CA LEU A 92 -10.64 2.58 0.60
C LEU A 92 -10.35 1.16 1.06
N TRP A 93 -9.08 0.79 1.01
CA TRP A 93 -8.55 -0.46 1.52
C TRP A 93 -7.45 -0.19 2.55
N GLN A 94 -7.66 -0.59 3.80
CA GLN A 94 -6.65 -0.52 4.84
C GLN A 94 -5.51 -1.50 4.55
N ILE A 95 -4.27 -1.01 4.62
CA ILE A 95 -3.06 -1.81 4.42
C ILE A 95 -2.69 -2.47 5.74
N VAL A 96 -2.86 -3.78 5.80
CA VAL A 96 -2.60 -4.59 6.99
C VAL A 96 -1.45 -5.55 6.73
N ARG A 97 -0.94 -6.17 7.80
CA ARG A 97 0.08 -7.22 7.65
C ARG A 97 -0.42 -8.32 6.70
N GLY A 98 0.31 -8.48 5.59
CA GLY A 98 0.10 -9.50 4.56
C GLY A 98 -0.80 -9.10 3.39
N GLY A 99 -1.52 -7.97 3.44
CA GLY A 99 -2.39 -7.56 2.35
C GLY A 99 -3.27 -6.36 2.70
N GLN A 100 -4.47 -6.33 2.12
CA GLN A 100 -5.37 -5.20 2.20
C GLN A 100 -6.78 -5.66 2.57
N VAL A 101 -7.49 -4.82 3.32
CA VAL A 101 -8.85 -5.07 3.80
C VAL A 101 -9.72 -3.87 3.46
N PRO A 102 -10.93 -4.06 2.89
CA PRO A 102 -11.84 -2.96 2.64
C PRO A 102 -12.16 -2.22 3.94
N GLN A 103 -11.98 -0.90 3.95
CA GLN A 103 -12.25 -0.09 5.14
C GLN A 103 -13.72 -0.17 5.57
N THR A 104 -14.64 -0.45 4.64
CA THR A 104 -16.07 -0.65 4.93
C THR A 104 -16.35 -1.79 5.90
N CYS A 105 -15.40 -2.71 6.07
CA CYS A 105 -15.48 -3.85 6.99
C CYS A 105 -14.83 -3.58 8.36
N LEU A 106 -14.33 -2.38 8.58
CA LEU A 106 -13.52 -2.00 9.73
C LEU A 106 -14.10 -0.78 10.44
N LYS A 107 -13.81 -0.66 11.74
CA LYS A 107 -14.07 0.52 12.55
C LYS A 107 -12.77 0.92 13.25
N ARG A 108 -12.42 2.20 13.23
CA ARG A 108 -11.25 2.70 13.97
C ARG A 108 -11.52 2.65 15.48
N VAL A 109 -10.53 2.20 16.26
CA VAL A 109 -10.59 2.05 17.72
C VAL A 109 -9.33 2.56 18.40
#